data_AF-A0A519XSM2-F1
#
_entry.id   AF-A0A519XSM2-F1
#
_cell.length_a   1.000
_cell.length_b   1.000
_cell.length_c   1.000
_cell.angle_alpha   90.00
_cell.angle_beta   90.00
_cell.angle_gamma   90.00
#
_symmetry.space_group_name_H-M   'P 1'
#
loop_
_entity.id
_entity.type
_entity.pdbx_description
1 polymer ?
#
loop_
_entity_poly.entity_id
_entity_poly.type
_entity_poly.pdbx_seq_one_letter_code
_entity_poly.pdbx_strand_id
1 'polypeptide(L)'
;MTDREEAYAKMARQLYRVLTDQRPQWEARNPSMVADFEQLNSYLQGVDEVAAGPLVRGLRALQATVPNPAMANAARYTPDQLDPLHGPDLLAALNEIAAAAEGARALLANQGVTDEQVDALPSAIALYEPLSAVPSTNQNQGGKLSGTARELTKGLKGVVQKFDTFIDTLREEIPGLVERYDEARSADANFVRNSTGIGYNNGGDGSDGGVGKAVAGNAYGPEAKPFQ
;
A
#
# COMPACT_ATOMS: atom_id res chain seq x y z
N MET A 1 -11.15 3.64 3.39
CA MET A 1 -10.32 2.43 3.46
C MET A 1 -10.59 1.75 4.79
N THR A 2 -10.29 0.47 4.89
CA THR A 2 -10.24 -0.24 6.18
C THR A 2 -8.85 -0.10 6.81
N ASP A 3 -8.73 -0.24 8.13
CA ASP A 3 -7.44 -0.21 8.86
C ASP A 3 -6.41 -1.18 8.25
N ARG A 4 -6.89 -2.34 7.76
CA ARG A 4 -6.04 -3.33 7.11
C ARG A 4 -5.48 -2.85 5.76
N GLU A 5 -6.29 -2.14 4.98
CA GLU A 5 -5.85 -1.55 3.70
C GLU A 5 -4.84 -0.42 3.96
N GLU A 6 -5.05 0.39 4.99
CA GLU A 6 -4.14 1.46 5.39
C GLU A 6 -2.80 0.92 5.91
N ALA A 7 -2.84 -0.09 6.78
CA ALA A 7 -1.64 -0.77 7.28
C ALA A 7 -0.83 -1.38 6.13
N TYR A 8 -1.50 -2.03 5.17
CA TYR A 8 -0.83 -2.58 3.99
C TYR A 8 -0.21 -1.49 3.11
N ALA A 9 -0.93 -0.39 2.88
CA ALA A 9 -0.40 0.75 2.12
C ALA A 9 0.83 1.37 2.81
N LYS A 10 0.83 1.51 4.14
CA LYS A 10 2.00 1.97 4.91
C LYS A 10 3.22 1.08 4.67
N MET A 11 3.05 -0.25 4.75
CA MET A 11 4.10 -1.22 4.45
C MET A 11 4.58 -1.09 2.99
N ALA A 12 3.68 -1.03 2.02
CA ALA A 12 4.03 -0.89 0.61
C ALA A 12 4.82 0.40 0.31
N ARG A 13 4.52 1.52 1.00
CA ARG A 13 5.30 2.76 0.90
C ARG A 13 6.72 2.59 1.47
N GLN A 14 6.87 1.88 2.59
CA GLN A 14 8.20 1.56 3.14
C GLN A 14 9.02 0.72 2.16
N LEU A 15 8.42 -0.29 1.51
CA LEU A 15 9.10 -1.07 0.47
C LEU A 15 9.52 -0.19 -0.70
N TYR A 16 8.61 0.65 -1.19
CA TYR A 16 8.92 1.55 -2.31
C TYR A 16 10.09 2.48 -1.97
N ARG A 17 10.17 2.98 -0.74
CA ARG A 17 11.32 3.76 -0.27
C ARG A 17 12.62 2.95 -0.29
N VAL A 18 12.62 1.73 0.26
CA VAL A 18 13.81 0.84 0.24
C VAL A 18 14.26 0.59 -1.21
N LEU A 19 13.32 0.28 -2.10
CA LEU A 19 13.59 0.06 -3.52
C LEU A 19 14.11 1.33 -4.19
N THR A 20 13.59 2.52 -3.86
CA THR A 20 14.06 3.80 -4.38
C THR A 20 15.50 4.08 -3.94
N ASP A 21 15.78 3.95 -2.65
CA ASP A 21 17.10 4.22 -2.06
C ASP A 21 18.19 3.29 -2.62
N GLN A 22 17.81 2.07 -2.98
CA GLN A 22 18.73 1.06 -3.54
C GLN A 22 18.64 0.94 -5.06
N ARG A 23 17.88 1.81 -5.75
CA ARG A 23 17.65 1.76 -7.20
C ARG A 23 18.91 1.62 -8.04
N PRO A 24 20.00 2.38 -7.78
CA PRO A 24 21.24 2.23 -8.55
C PRO A 24 21.86 0.82 -8.47
N GLN A 25 21.57 0.06 -7.41
CA GLN A 25 22.15 -1.26 -7.20
C GLN A 25 21.36 -2.35 -7.92
N TRP A 26 20.02 -2.30 -7.93
CA TRP A 26 19.21 -3.34 -8.55
C TRP A 26 18.81 -3.05 -9.99
N GLU A 27 18.67 -1.79 -10.42
CA GLU A 27 18.14 -1.44 -11.75
C GLU A 27 19.02 -1.95 -12.89
N ALA A 28 20.35 -1.84 -12.74
CA ALA A 28 21.30 -2.37 -13.72
C ALA A 28 21.31 -3.90 -13.80
N ARG A 29 20.93 -4.58 -12.71
CA ARG A 29 20.96 -6.05 -12.59
C ARG A 29 19.64 -6.68 -13.00
N ASN A 30 18.53 -6.01 -12.71
CA ASN A 30 17.18 -6.49 -13.00
C ASN A 30 16.33 -5.36 -13.61
N PRO A 31 16.56 -5.02 -14.90
CA PRO A 31 15.82 -3.94 -15.56
C PRO A 31 14.33 -4.26 -15.71
N SER A 32 13.94 -5.55 -15.73
CA SER A 32 12.52 -5.95 -15.72
C SER A 32 11.76 -5.47 -14.48
N MET A 33 12.46 -5.28 -13.35
CA MET A 33 11.84 -4.83 -12.10
C MET A 33 11.41 -3.35 -12.14
N VAL A 34 11.91 -2.56 -13.10
CA VAL A 34 11.56 -1.13 -13.25
C VAL A 34 10.07 -0.95 -13.54
N ALA A 35 9.48 -1.80 -14.39
CA ALA A 35 8.07 -1.71 -14.72
C ALA A 35 7.17 -1.98 -13.51
N ASP A 36 7.50 -2.99 -12.70
CA ASP A 36 6.77 -3.28 -11.46
C ASP A 36 6.99 -2.21 -10.39
N PHE A 37 8.17 -1.56 -10.37
CA PHE A 37 8.46 -0.42 -9.50
C PHE A 37 7.61 0.80 -9.85
N GLU A 38 7.49 1.13 -11.13
CA GLU A 38 6.59 2.19 -11.58
C GLU A 38 5.12 1.83 -11.29
N GLN A 39 4.73 0.57 -11.48
CA GLN A 39 3.37 0.12 -11.14
C GLN A 39 3.07 0.22 -9.64
N LEU A 40 4.06 -0.08 -8.78
CA LEU A 40 3.94 0.12 -7.33
C LEU A 40 3.71 1.60 -6.98
N ASN A 41 4.47 2.51 -7.59
CA ASN A 41 4.28 3.95 -7.41
C ASN A 41 2.86 4.39 -7.78
N SER A 42 2.37 3.96 -8.96
CA SER A 42 1.05 4.34 -9.43
C SER A 42 -0.07 3.85 -8.50
N TYR A 43 0.00 2.59 -8.02
CA TYR A 43 -0.98 2.10 -7.06
C TYR A 43 -0.94 2.84 -5.72
N LEU A 44 0.25 3.27 -5.25
CA LEU A 44 0.38 4.07 -4.03
C LEU A 44 -0.28 5.44 -4.21
N GLN A 45 -0.10 6.09 -5.36
CA GLN A 45 -0.77 7.35 -5.69
C GLN A 45 -2.30 7.21 -5.69
N GLY A 46 -2.84 6.17 -6.34
CA GLY A 46 -4.28 5.93 -6.32
C GLY A 46 -4.83 5.68 -4.90
N VAL A 47 -4.05 5.04 -4.02
CA VAL A 47 -4.43 4.90 -2.60
C VAL A 47 -4.49 6.24 -1.89
N ASP A 48 -3.55 7.15 -2.18
CA ASP A 48 -3.51 8.50 -1.60
C ASP A 48 -4.71 9.33 -2.07
N GLU A 49 -5.09 9.22 -3.34
CA GLU A 49 -6.30 9.86 -3.89
C GLU A 49 -7.58 9.34 -3.21
N VAL A 50 -7.69 8.03 -2.99
CA VAL A 50 -8.84 7.44 -2.29
C VAL A 50 -8.90 7.89 -0.83
N ALA A 51 -7.74 8.05 -0.18
CA ALA A 51 -7.67 8.60 1.18
C ALA A 51 -8.09 10.08 1.24
N ALA A 52 -7.80 10.87 0.20
CA ALA A 52 -8.23 12.27 0.11
C ALA A 52 -9.74 12.43 -0.18
N GLY A 53 -10.38 11.44 -0.80
CA GLY A 53 -11.78 11.50 -1.23
C GLY A 53 -12.81 11.89 -0.15
N PRO A 54 -12.82 11.28 1.04
CA PRO A 54 -13.68 11.70 2.15
C PRO A 54 -13.46 13.15 2.58
N LEU A 55 -12.20 13.60 2.67
CA LEU A 55 -11.85 14.95 3.07
C LEU A 55 -12.33 15.99 2.05
N VAL A 56 -12.09 15.74 0.76
CA VAL A 56 -12.56 16.59 -0.33
C VAL A 56 -14.09 16.73 -0.32
N ARG A 57 -14.81 15.62 -0.12
CA ARG A 57 -16.29 15.65 -0.01
C ARG A 57 -16.76 16.43 1.21
N GLY A 58 -16.15 16.21 2.37
CA GLY A 58 -16.47 16.92 3.60
C GLY A 58 -16.19 18.42 3.51
N LEU A 59 -15.02 18.81 2.98
CA LEU A 59 -14.63 20.20 2.76
C LEU A 59 -15.58 20.91 1.80
N ARG A 60 -16.04 20.24 0.74
CA ARG A 60 -17.03 20.81 -0.19
C ARG A 60 -18.40 21.00 0.45
N ALA A 61 -18.89 20.00 1.18
CA ALA A 61 -20.17 20.10 1.88
C ALA A 61 -20.13 21.22 2.93
N LEU A 62 -19.00 21.34 3.63
CA LEU A 62 -18.77 22.42 4.57
C LEU A 62 -18.69 23.78 3.89
N GLN A 63 -17.98 23.91 2.76
CA GLN A 63 -17.91 25.17 2.00
C GLN A 63 -19.28 25.63 1.48
N ALA A 64 -20.18 24.70 1.16
CA ALA A 64 -21.54 25.01 0.73
C ALA A 64 -22.44 25.53 1.87
N THR A 65 -22.13 25.18 3.12
CA THR A 65 -22.93 25.57 4.30
C THR A 65 -22.30 26.74 5.06
N VAL A 66 -20.97 26.77 5.15
CA VAL A 66 -20.18 27.79 5.82
C VAL A 66 -19.02 28.18 4.89
N PRO A 67 -19.18 29.20 4.04
CA PRO A 67 -18.13 29.65 3.14
C PRO A 67 -16.90 30.11 3.93
N ASN A 68 -15.78 29.42 3.76
CA ASN A 68 -14.50 29.78 4.39
C ASN A 68 -13.43 29.99 3.31
N PRO A 69 -12.83 31.19 3.20
CA PRO A 69 -11.78 31.44 2.22
C PRO A 69 -10.56 30.54 2.39
N ALA A 70 -10.25 30.08 3.61
CA ALA A 70 -9.14 29.16 3.87
C ALA A 70 -9.37 27.75 3.31
N MET A 71 -10.63 27.34 3.11
CA MET A 71 -10.99 26.05 2.52
C MET A 71 -11.38 26.16 1.04
N ALA A 72 -11.51 27.38 0.51
CA ALA A 72 -12.12 27.63 -0.80
C ALA A 72 -11.32 27.02 -1.96
N ASN A 73 -10.00 26.89 -1.83
CA ASN A 73 -9.18 26.22 -2.84
C ASN A 73 -9.25 24.69 -2.69
N ALA A 74 -9.06 24.17 -1.47
CA ALA A 74 -9.15 22.73 -1.19
C ALA A 74 -10.54 22.14 -1.52
N ALA A 75 -11.61 22.90 -1.33
CA ALA A 75 -12.98 22.50 -1.67
C ALA A 75 -13.27 22.43 -3.18
N ARG A 76 -12.38 22.99 -4.03
CA ARG A 76 -12.50 22.91 -5.49
C ARG A 76 -12.17 21.52 -5.99
N TYR A 77 -11.17 20.86 -5.40
CA TYR A 77 -10.75 19.52 -5.80
C TYR A 77 -11.96 18.58 -5.89
N THR A 78 -12.06 17.85 -7.00
CA THR A 78 -12.89 16.64 -7.16
C THR A 78 -11.96 15.44 -7.25
N PRO A 79 -12.46 14.21 -7.03
CA PRO A 79 -11.73 13.01 -7.47
C PRO A 79 -11.24 13.14 -8.93
N ASP A 80 -12.08 13.62 -9.84
CA ASP A 80 -11.72 13.83 -11.26
C ASP A 80 -10.62 14.88 -11.50
N GLN A 81 -10.39 15.78 -10.54
CA GLN A 81 -9.32 16.78 -10.60
C GLN A 81 -8.04 16.31 -9.92
N LEU A 82 -8.12 15.32 -9.02
CA LEU A 82 -6.96 14.69 -8.40
C LEU A 82 -6.39 13.57 -9.28
N ASP A 83 -7.26 12.81 -9.96
CA ASP A 83 -6.91 11.69 -10.85
C ASP A 83 -5.84 12.01 -11.92
N PRO A 84 -5.84 13.19 -12.58
CA PRO A 84 -4.77 13.52 -13.54
C PRO A 84 -3.50 14.08 -12.90
N LEU A 85 -3.49 14.36 -11.58
CA LEU A 85 -2.33 14.94 -10.91
C LEU A 85 -1.37 13.85 -10.50
N HIS A 86 -0.08 14.09 -10.73
CA HIS A 86 0.98 13.17 -10.36
C HIS A 86 2.19 13.92 -9.81
N GLY A 87 3.10 13.19 -9.17
CA GLY A 87 4.37 13.74 -8.71
C GLY A 87 4.18 14.96 -7.78
N PRO A 88 4.90 16.07 -8.03
CA PRO A 88 4.81 17.28 -7.22
C PRO A 88 3.44 17.96 -7.23
N ASP A 89 2.69 17.88 -8.34
CA ASP A 89 1.38 18.54 -8.46
C ASP A 89 0.34 17.84 -7.57
N LEU A 90 0.36 16.50 -7.54
CA LEU A 90 -0.44 15.72 -6.61
C LEU A 90 -0.03 16.02 -5.17
N LEU A 91 1.27 16.06 -4.88
CA LEU A 91 1.77 16.36 -3.53
C LEU A 91 1.28 17.74 -3.05
N ALA A 92 1.30 18.75 -3.90
CA ALA A 92 0.81 20.09 -3.58
C ALA A 92 -0.70 20.07 -3.27
N ALA A 93 -1.50 19.38 -4.09
CA ALA A 93 -2.93 19.25 -3.87
C ALA A 93 -3.26 18.51 -2.56
N LEU A 94 -2.58 17.39 -2.28
CA LEU A 94 -2.78 16.63 -1.05
C LEU A 94 -2.40 17.46 0.19
N ASN A 95 -1.29 18.20 0.15
CA ASN A 95 -0.91 19.11 1.24
C ASN A 95 -1.96 20.20 1.49
N GLU A 96 -2.53 20.77 0.43
CA GLU A 96 -3.58 21.78 0.55
C GLU A 96 -4.85 21.20 1.19
N ILE A 97 -5.26 20.00 0.77
CA ILE A 97 -6.40 19.28 1.34
C ILE A 97 -6.15 18.95 2.81
N ALA A 98 -4.95 18.48 3.16
CA ALA A 98 -4.59 18.15 4.54
C ALA A 98 -4.63 19.38 5.45
N ALA A 99 -4.05 20.51 5.00
CA ALA A 99 -4.06 21.75 5.77
C ALA A 99 -5.48 22.30 5.98
N ALA A 100 -6.31 22.25 4.94
CA ALA A 100 -7.71 22.68 5.04
C ALA A 100 -8.53 21.74 5.96
N ALA A 101 -8.30 20.43 5.88
CA ALA A 101 -8.97 19.46 6.72
C ALA A 101 -8.61 19.63 8.21
N GLU A 102 -7.34 19.85 8.52
CA GLU A 102 -6.89 20.08 9.89
C GLU A 102 -7.49 21.37 10.47
N GLY A 103 -7.50 22.46 9.69
CA GLY A 103 -8.14 23.72 10.11
C GLY A 103 -9.66 23.63 10.27
N ALA A 104 -10.30 22.60 9.71
CA ALA A 104 -11.74 22.39 9.74
C ALA A 104 -12.17 21.13 10.49
N ARG A 105 -11.26 20.46 11.20
CA ARG A 105 -11.45 19.13 11.81
C ARG A 105 -12.77 19.01 12.61
N ALA A 106 -13.01 19.96 13.52
CA ALA A 106 -14.23 19.98 14.34
C ALA A 106 -15.53 20.11 13.52
N LEU A 107 -15.47 20.79 12.37
CA LEU A 107 -16.62 20.98 11.48
C LEU A 107 -16.81 19.79 10.53
N LEU A 108 -15.72 19.16 10.12
CA LEU A 108 -15.71 17.97 9.27
C LEU A 108 -16.32 16.75 9.97
N ALA A 109 -16.20 16.66 11.31
CA ALA A 109 -16.91 15.66 12.10
C ALA A 109 -18.43 15.69 11.86
N ASN A 110 -19.02 16.88 11.69
CA ASN A 110 -20.45 17.03 11.37
C ASN A 110 -20.81 16.55 9.95
N GLN A 111 -19.80 16.37 9.09
CA GLN A 111 -19.94 15.83 7.74
C GLN A 111 -19.60 14.33 7.68
N GLY A 112 -19.42 13.67 8.83
CA GLY A 112 -19.09 12.24 8.91
C GLY A 112 -17.65 11.90 8.56
N VAL A 113 -16.75 12.90 8.54
CA VAL A 113 -15.31 12.69 8.42
C VAL A 113 -14.74 12.43 9.81
N THR A 114 -13.99 11.35 9.99
CA THR A 114 -13.41 10.99 11.30
C THR A 114 -12.03 11.59 11.48
N ASP A 115 -11.57 11.69 12.73
CA ASP A 115 -10.21 12.15 13.04
C ASP A 115 -9.15 11.26 12.39
N GLU A 116 -9.38 9.95 12.34
CA GLU A 116 -8.48 9.01 11.67
C GLU A 116 -8.35 9.31 10.17
N GLN A 117 -9.43 9.74 9.51
CA GLN A 117 -9.39 10.11 8.10
C GLN A 117 -8.62 11.42 7.89
N VAL A 118 -8.69 12.35 8.83
CA VAL A 118 -7.89 13.58 8.82
C VAL A 118 -6.41 13.25 9.04
N ASP A 119 -6.09 12.33 9.95
CA ASP A 119 -4.70 11.92 10.28
C ASP A 119 -4.06 10.99 9.22
N ALA A 120 -4.87 10.25 8.48
CA ALA A 120 -4.39 9.33 7.44
C ALA A 120 -3.71 10.07 6.28
N LEU A 121 -4.21 11.25 5.90
CA LEU A 121 -3.69 12.00 4.75
C LEU A 121 -2.29 12.58 5.01
N PRO A 122 -1.99 13.27 6.13
CA PRO A 122 -0.62 13.67 6.49
C PRO A 122 0.36 12.51 6.54
N SER A 123 -0.07 11.35 7.06
CA SER A 123 0.75 10.13 7.08
C SER A 123 1.07 9.62 5.68
N ALA A 124 0.11 9.70 4.76
CA ALA A 124 0.31 9.36 3.36
C ALA A 124 1.26 10.35 2.67
N ILE A 125 1.06 11.65 2.88
CA ILE A 125 1.90 12.74 2.35
C ILE A 125 3.36 12.56 2.77
N ALA A 126 3.63 12.35 4.06
CA ALA A 126 5.01 12.19 4.56
C ALA A 126 5.75 11.01 3.93
N LEU A 127 5.01 9.98 3.51
CA LEU A 127 5.57 8.81 2.82
C LEU A 127 5.68 9.02 1.31
N TYR A 128 4.81 9.85 0.71
CA TYR A 128 4.81 10.17 -0.71
C TYR A 128 5.80 11.29 -1.09
N GLU A 129 6.03 12.26 -0.21
CA GLU A 129 6.91 13.41 -0.43
C GLU A 129 8.29 13.03 -1.01
N PRO A 130 9.07 12.09 -0.42
CA PRO A 130 10.38 11.71 -0.98
C PRO A 130 10.28 11.03 -2.35
N LEU A 131 9.10 10.54 -2.72
CA LEU A 131 8.83 9.76 -3.91
C LEU A 131 8.30 10.63 -5.06
N SER A 132 7.71 11.78 -4.73
CA SER A 132 7.09 12.70 -5.69
C SER A 132 8.10 13.24 -6.71
N ALA A 133 9.39 13.28 -6.36
CA ALA A 133 10.49 13.71 -7.23
C ALA A 133 11.03 12.60 -8.15
N VAL A 134 10.61 11.34 -7.96
CA VAL A 134 11.05 10.22 -8.80
C VAL A 134 10.32 10.28 -10.15
N PRO A 135 11.02 10.45 -11.28
CA PRO A 135 10.38 10.46 -12.59
C PRO A 135 9.68 9.13 -12.84
N SER A 136 8.36 9.16 -13.05
CA SER A 136 7.62 8.00 -13.55
C SER A 136 7.45 8.17 -15.06
N THR A 137 7.95 7.22 -15.85
CA THR A 137 7.75 7.26 -17.31
C THR A 137 6.31 6.88 -17.71
N ASN A 138 5.54 6.37 -16.75
CA ASN A 138 4.17 5.89 -16.89
C ASN A 138 3.11 6.80 -16.22
N GLN A 139 3.39 8.11 -16.08
CA GLN A 139 2.42 9.10 -15.54
C GLN A 139 1.03 9.01 -16.19
N ASN A 140 0.94 8.64 -17.48
CA ASN A 140 -0.34 8.49 -18.18
C ASN A 140 -1.20 7.30 -17.74
N GLN A 141 -0.73 6.41 -16.87
CA GLN A 141 -1.53 5.29 -16.36
C GLN A 141 -2.31 5.61 -15.08
N GLY A 142 -2.10 6.80 -14.48
CA GLY A 142 -2.85 7.28 -13.32
C GLY A 142 -4.36 7.34 -13.57
N GLY A 143 -4.78 7.84 -14.74
CA GLY A 143 -6.20 7.90 -15.12
C GLY A 143 -6.90 6.56 -15.36
N LYS A 144 -6.20 5.42 -15.17
CA LYS A 144 -6.81 4.07 -15.15
C LYS A 144 -6.92 3.49 -13.74
N LEU A 145 -6.46 4.21 -12.71
CA LEU A 145 -6.44 3.76 -11.32
C LEU A 145 -7.61 4.29 -10.48
N SER A 146 -8.70 4.72 -11.13
CA SER A 146 -10.00 5.04 -10.52
C SER A 146 -10.73 3.80 -9.95
N GLY A 147 -9.98 2.91 -9.28
CA GLY A 147 -10.48 1.75 -8.57
C GLY A 147 -10.84 2.08 -7.13
N THR A 148 -11.66 1.24 -6.53
CA THR A 148 -11.93 1.32 -5.09
C THR A 148 -10.65 1.07 -4.28
N ALA A 149 -10.59 1.56 -3.03
CA ALA A 149 -9.56 1.23 -2.05
C ALA A 149 -9.14 -0.25 -2.08
N ARG A 150 -10.13 -1.13 -2.22
CA ARG A 150 -9.97 -2.58 -2.25
C ARG A 150 -9.26 -3.07 -3.51
N GLU A 151 -9.61 -2.54 -4.68
CA GLU A 151 -8.99 -2.89 -5.96
C GLU A 151 -7.55 -2.40 -6.03
N LEU A 152 -7.30 -1.17 -5.56
CA LEU A 152 -5.96 -0.61 -5.45
C LEU A 152 -5.09 -1.42 -4.48
N THR A 153 -5.62 -1.77 -3.31
CA THR A 153 -4.91 -2.63 -2.35
C THR A 153 -4.64 -4.03 -2.92
N LYS A 154 -5.55 -4.57 -3.73
CA LYS A 154 -5.34 -5.85 -4.44
C LYS A 154 -4.22 -5.71 -5.48
N GLY A 155 -4.19 -4.61 -6.23
CA GLY A 155 -3.11 -4.28 -7.16
C GLY A 155 -1.75 -4.16 -6.46
N LEU A 156 -1.69 -3.39 -5.37
CA LEU A 156 -0.52 -3.28 -4.50
C LEU A 156 -0.03 -4.65 -4.04
N LYS A 157 -0.96 -5.50 -3.57
CA LYS A 157 -0.62 -6.87 -3.18
C LYS A 157 0.06 -7.60 -4.32
N GLY A 158 -0.57 -7.67 -5.49
CA GLY A 158 -0.04 -8.34 -6.67
C GLY A 158 1.38 -7.89 -7.03
N VAL A 159 1.64 -6.58 -7.02
CA VAL A 159 2.97 -6.03 -7.33
C VAL A 159 3.99 -6.37 -6.24
N VAL A 160 3.63 -6.26 -4.96
CA VAL A 160 4.51 -6.67 -3.85
C VAL A 160 4.86 -8.17 -3.95
N GLN A 161 3.95 -9.04 -4.39
CA GLN A 161 4.26 -10.47 -4.56
C GLN A 161 5.33 -10.74 -5.61
N LYS A 162 5.34 -9.95 -6.69
CA LYS A 162 6.39 -10.01 -7.70
C LYS A 162 7.72 -9.57 -7.10
N PHE A 163 7.73 -8.49 -6.31
CA PHE A 163 8.93 -8.05 -5.60
C PHE A 163 9.46 -9.09 -4.61
N ASP A 164 8.60 -9.78 -3.86
CA ASP A 164 9.02 -10.88 -2.98
C ASP A 164 9.82 -11.94 -3.77
N THR A 165 9.40 -12.23 -5.01
CA THR A 165 10.10 -13.17 -5.89
C THR A 165 11.42 -12.60 -6.40
N PHE A 166 11.43 -11.35 -6.87
CA PHE A 166 12.65 -10.73 -7.41
C PHE A 166 13.72 -10.47 -6.35
N ILE A 167 13.32 -9.99 -5.18
CA ILE A 167 14.25 -9.71 -4.08
C ILE A 167 14.91 -11.01 -3.62
N ASP A 168 14.20 -12.13 -3.64
CA ASP A 168 14.80 -13.42 -3.33
C ASP A 168 15.87 -13.83 -4.35
N THR A 169 15.65 -13.57 -5.65
CA THR A 169 16.69 -13.81 -6.67
C THR A 169 17.93 -12.93 -6.51
N LEU A 170 17.79 -11.76 -5.86
CA LEU A 170 18.89 -10.83 -5.59
C LEU A 170 19.57 -11.09 -4.25
N ARG A 171 19.17 -12.12 -3.49
CA ARG A 171 19.65 -12.39 -2.13
C ARG A 171 21.16 -12.60 -2.04
N GLU A 172 21.73 -13.33 -2.98
CA GLU A 172 23.18 -13.57 -3.02
C GLU A 172 23.96 -12.35 -3.59
N GLU A 173 23.31 -11.54 -4.43
CA GLU A 173 23.96 -10.46 -5.17
C GLU A 173 23.94 -9.11 -4.43
N ILE A 174 22.86 -8.82 -3.70
CA ILE A 174 22.64 -7.55 -2.98
C ILE A 174 22.05 -7.83 -1.60
N PRO A 175 22.80 -8.48 -0.69
CA PRO A 175 22.28 -8.91 0.62
C PRO A 175 21.73 -7.74 1.45
N GLY A 176 22.33 -6.54 1.35
CA GLY A 176 21.87 -5.35 2.06
C GLY A 176 20.51 -4.79 1.57
N LEU A 177 20.16 -5.00 0.30
CA LEU A 177 18.81 -4.69 -0.21
C LEU A 177 17.79 -5.65 0.39
N VAL A 178 18.12 -6.95 0.40
CA VAL A 178 17.22 -7.99 0.88
C VAL A 178 16.93 -7.87 2.36
N GLU A 179 17.93 -7.54 3.18
CA GLU A 179 17.74 -7.31 4.61
C GLU A 179 16.76 -6.16 4.89
N ARG A 180 16.95 -5.01 4.23
CA ARG A 180 16.06 -3.85 4.37
C ARG A 180 14.66 -4.11 3.83
N TYR A 181 14.57 -4.89 2.76
CA TYR A 181 13.28 -5.29 2.19
C TYR A 181 12.53 -6.24 3.14
N ASP A 182 13.21 -7.25 3.67
CA ASP A 182 12.65 -8.19 4.66
C ASP A 182 12.21 -7.45 5.94
N GLU A 183 12.98 -6.46 6.40
CA GLU A 183 12.62 -5.61 7.54
C GLU A 183 11.32 -4.84 7.28
N ALA A 184 11.20 -4.18 6.13
CA ALA A 184 9.96 -3.49 5.75
C ALA A 184 8.79 -4.46 5.56
N ARG A 185 9.00 -5.65 4.99
CA ARG A 185 7.96 -6.69 4.82
C ARG A 185 7.47 -7.26 6.14
N SER A 186 8.30 -7.26 7.19
CA SER A 186 7.94 -7.80 8.51
C SER A 186 6.76 -7.09 9.18
N ALA A 187 6.42 -5.87 8.72
CA ALA A 187 5.23 -5.15 9.14
C ALA A 187 3.91 -5.81 8.66
N ASP A 188 3.95 -6.69 7.66
CA ASP A 188 2.81 -7.50 7.24
C ASP A 188 2.78 -8.81 8.04
N ALA A 189 1.74 -8.98 8.87
CA ALA A 189 1.55 -10.17 9.69
C ALA A 189 1.43 -11.49 8.88
N ASN A 190 1.19 -11.42 7.57
CA ASN A 190 1.13 -12.59 6.69
C ASN A 190 2.45 -12.89 5.98
N PHE A 191 3.47 -12.04 6.17
CA PHE A 191 4.78 -12.26 5.59
C PHE A 191 5.53 -13.35 6.35
N VAL A 192 5.97 -14.38 5.62
CA VAL A 192 6.82 -15.44 6.14
C VAL A 192 8.16 -15.35 5.43
N ARG A 193 9.21 -15.05 6.18
CA ARG A 193 10.59 -15.02 5.66
C ARG A 193 11.04 -16.45 5.39
N ASN A 194 11.06 -16.87 4.13
CA ASN A 194 11.60 -18.19 3.77
C ASN A 194 13.12 -18.12 3.60
N SER A 195 13.86 -18.77 4.49
CA SER A 195 15.32 -18.91 4.41
C SER A 195 15.80 -19.88 3.31
N THR A 196 14.87 -20.54 2.60
CA THR A 196 15.17 -21.58 1.58
C THR A 196 14.21 -21.57 0.38
N GLY A 197 13.49 -20.46 0.14
CA GLY A 197 12.60 -20.28 -1.02
C GLY A 197 11.10 -20.56 -0.81
N ILE A 198 10.27 -19.72 -1.46
CA ILE A 198 8.84 -19.80 -1.85
C ILE A 198 7.71 -19.62 -0.79
N GLY A 199 6.86 -18.61 -1.00
CA GLY A 199 5.41 -18.77 -0.91
C GLY A 199 4.66 -17.88 0.08
N TYR A 200 3.73 -17.08 -0.45
CA TYR A 200 2.65 -16.47 0.36
C TYR A 200 1.85 -17.57 1.07
N ASN A 201 1.59 -17.41 2.36
CA ASN A 201 0.46 -18.08 2.99
C ASN A 201 -0.81 -17.46 2.38
N ASN A 202 -1.28 -18.04 1.27
CA ASN A 202 -2.65 -17.86 0.83
C ASN A 202 -3.52 -18.57 1.88
N GLY A 203 -3.83 -17.85 2.97
CA GLY A 203 -4.93 -18.21 3.85
C GLY A 203 -6.17 -18.40 2.98
N GLY A 204 -6.65 -19.64 2.96
CA GLY A 204 -7.69 -20.13 2.07
C GLY A 204 -8.93 -19.26 2.07
N ASP A 205 -9.63 -19.32 0.93
CA ASP A 205 -11.06 -19.09 0.97
C ASP A 205 -11.67 -20.05 2.01
N GLY A 206 -12.63 -19.55 2.77
CA GLY A 206 -13.12 -20.20 3.99
C GLY A 206 -13.95 -21.46 3.76
N SER A 207 -13.39 -22.50 3.16
CA SER A 207 -14.03 -23.81 3.02
C SER A 207 -12.98 -24.91 2.88
N ASP A 208 -12.44 -25.36 4.00
CA ASP A 208 -12.31 -26.79 4.34
C ASP A 208 -11.32 -27.01 5.48
N GLY A 209 -11.78 -27.70 6.52
CA GLY A 209 -10.96 -28.11 7.65
C GLY A 209 -9.90 -29.10 7.22
N GLY A 210 -8.63 -28.72 7.39
CA GLY A 210 -7.48 -29.59 7.17
C GLY A 210 -6.51 -29.44 8.34
N VAL A 211 -6.55 -30.41 9.25
CA VAL A 211 -5.77 -30.47 10.48
C VAL A 211 -4.27 -30.43 10.18
N GLY A 212 -3.57 -29.49 10.82
CA GLY A 212 -2.12 -29.37 10.78
C GLY A 212 -1.43 -30.65 11.25
N LYS A 213 -0.44 -31.09 10.48
CA LYS A 213 0.39 -32.25 10.71
C LYS A 213 1.39 -31.98 11.85
N ALA A 214 0.93 -31.95 13.09
CA ALA A 214 1.80 -31.80 14.26
C ALA A 214 1.22 -32.33 15.58
N VAL A 215 0.44 -33.41 15.58
CA VAL A 215 0.17 -34.16 16.82
C VAL A 215 -0.04 -35.65 16.51
N ALA A 216 1.05 -36.40 16.32
CA ALA A 216 1.01 -37.86 16.41
C ALA A 216 2.06 -38.26 17.45
N GLY A 217 1.66 -38.16 18.73
CA GLY A 217 2.35 -38.82 19.82
C GLY A 217 2.29 -40.34 19.64
N ASN A 218 3.33 -41.02 20.10
CA ASN A 218 3.52 -42.48 20.10
C ASN A 218 2.23 -43.28 20.31
N ALA A 219 1.91 -44.14 19.36
CA ALA A 219 1.02 -45.28 19.56
C ALA A 219 1.56 -46.50 18.79
N TYR A 220 2.61 -47.12 19.34
CA TYR A 220 2.89 -48.53 19.06
C TYR A 220 1.74 -49.39 19.62
N GLY A 221 1.14 -50.23 18.79
CA GLY A 221 0.11 -51.23 19.12
C GLY A 221 0.04 -52.29 18.00
N PRO A 222 -0.28 -53.56 18.30
CA PRO A 222 0.60 -54.69 18.01
C PRO A 222 0.42 -55.36 16.63
N GLU A 223 1.47 -56.08 16.24
CA GLU A 223 1.66 -56.87 15.03
C GLU A 223 0.51 -57.83 14.70
N ALA A 224 0.12 -57.88 13.41
CA ALA A 224 -0.84 -58.85 12.90
C ALA A 224 -0.15 -60.20 12.61
N LYS A 225 -0.71 -61.30 13.13
CA LYS A 225 -0.33 -62.68 12.76
C LYS A 225 -0.87 -63.02 11.36
N PRO A 226 -0.15 -63.83 10.56
CA PRO A 226 -0.60 -64.25 9.24
C PRO A 226 -1.67 -65.36 9.36
N PHE A 227 -2.72 -65.26 8.54
CA PHE A 227 -3.78 -66.25 8.47
C PHE A 227 -3.28 -67.53 7.78
N GLN A 228 -3.68 -68.69 8.33
CA GLN A 228 -3.61 -70.02 7.72
C GLN A 228 -4.61 -70.17 6.58
#